data_AF-A0A534DPA8-F1
#
_entry.id   AF-A0A534DPA8-F1
#
_cell.length_a   1.000
_cell.length_b   1.000
_cell.length_c   1.000
_cell.angle_alpha   90.00
_cell.angle_beta   90.00
_cell.angle_gamma   90.00
#
_symmetry.space_group_name_H-M   'P 1'
#
loop_
_entity.id
_entity.type
_entity.pdbx_description
1 polymer ?
#
loop_
_entity_poly.entity_id
_entity_poly.type
_entity_poly.pdbx_seq_one_letter_code
_entity_poly.pdbx_strand_id
1 'polypeptide(L)' 'TGVRAAFPDNLPRLYRRNGTLYVNGLYRHGFLIAPALARRAAAVLLEDRHFPEVMDEDSRQRRLA' A
#
# COMPACT_ATOMS: atom_id res chain seq x y z
N THR A 1 2.40 12.73 21.47
CA THR A 1 2.34 11.28 21.21
C THR A 1 1.94 11.06 19.76
N GLY A 2 2.74 10.37 18.95
CA GLY A 2 2.48 10.19 17.51
C GLY A 2 2.19 8.73 17.17
N VAL A 3 1.10 8.46 16.45
CA VAL A 3 0.75 7.12 15.95
C VAL A 3 1.40 6.92 14.58
N ARG A 4 2.07 5.79 14.39
CA ARG A 4 2.75 5.45 13.13
C ARG A 4 1.91 4.47 12.33
N ALA A 5 1.68 4.78 11.07
CA ALA A 5 0.91 3.95 10.16
C ALA A 5 1.81 2.79 9.66
N ALA A 6 1.76 1.65 10.35
CA ALA A 6 2.52 0.44 10.02
C ALA A 6 1.66 -0.81 10.10
N PHE A 7 1.92 -1.74 9.20
CA PHE A 7 1.49 -3.13 9.33
C PHE A 7 2.44 -3.90 10.27
N PRO A 8 2.07 -5.10 10.75
CA PRO A 8 2.92 -5.91 11.63
C PRO A 8 4.32 -6.20 11.06
N ASP A 9 4.46 -6.24 9.73
CA ASP A 9 5.73 -6.46 9.02
C ASP A 9 6.52 -5.17 8.73
N ASN A 10 5.96 -4.00 9.04
CA ASN A 10 6.52 -2.67 8.75
C ASN A 10 6.80 -2.40 7.27
N LEU A 11 6.15 -3.12 6.34
CA LEU A 11 6.32 -2.92 4.90
C LEU A 11 5.19 -2.06 4.32
N PRO A 12 5.49 -1.19 3.32
CA PRO A 12 4.48 -0.41 2.63
C PRO A 12 3.62 -1.30 1.74
N ARG A 13 2.29 -1.07 1.72
CA ARG A 13 1.35 -1.81 0.90
C ARG A 13 0.37 -0.90 0.16
N LEU A 14 0.08 -1.28 -1.07
CA LEU A 14 -0.98 -0.78 -1.94
C LEU A 14 -2.01 -1.89 -2.09
N TYR A 15 -3.25 -1.68 -1.65
CA TYR A 15 -4.30 -2.66 -1.87
C TYR A 15 -5.58 -1.99 -2.37
N ARG A 16 -6.21 -2.60 -3.37
CA ARG A 16 -7.46 -2.11 -3.97
C ARG A 16 -8.62 -2.91 -3.41
N ARG A 17 -9.62 -2.24 -2.85
CA ARG A 17 -10.83 -2.86 -2.32
C ARG A 17 -12.03 -2.01 -2.67
N ASN A 18 -13.05 -2.63 -3.28
CA ASN A 18 -14.32 -1.99 -3.64
C ASN A 18 -14.14 -0.68 -4.44
N GLY A 19 -13.19 -0.65 -5.37
CA GLY A 19 -12.91 0.55 -6.17
C GLY A 19 -12.02 1.60 -5.49
N THR A 20 -11.71 1.45 -4.20
CA THR A 20 -10.80 2.34 -3.48
C THR A 20 -9.40 1.74 -3.41
N LEU A 21 -8.38 2.55 -3.71
CA LEU A 21 -6.98 2.20 -3.49
C LEU A 21 -6.53 2.73 -2.12
N TYR A 22 -6.01 1.83 -1.30
CA TYR A 22 -5.46 2.15 0.02
C TYR A 22 -3.95 2.11 -0.05
N VAL A 23 -3.32 3.07 0.64
CA VAL A 23 -1.87 3.21 0.73
C VAL A 23 -1.50 3.36 2.20
N ASN A 24 -0.73 2.40 2.74
CA ASN A 24 -0.35 2.39 4.17
C ASN A 24 0.98 1.61 4.37
N GLY A 25 1.48 1.52 5.60
CA GLY A 25 2.68 0.75 5.94
C GLY A 25 3.99 1.52 5.82
N LEU A 26 3.93 2.85 5.65
CA LEU A 26 5.12 3.67 5.38
C LEU A 26 6.05 3.86 6.60
N TYR A 27 5.61 3.48 7.80
CA TYR A 27 6.33 3.56 9.08
C TYR A 27 7.29 4.77 9.18
N ARG A 28 8.45 4.62 9.84
CA ARG A 28 9.47 5.66 10.05
C ARG A 28 10.16 6.14 8.76
N HIS A 29 9.75 5.65 7.60
CA HIS A 29 10.36 5.95 6.29
C HIS A 29 9.39 6.66 5.34
N GLY A 30 8.21 7.09 5.81
CA GLY A 30 7.19 7.67 4.95
C GLY A 30 7.62 8.92 4.20
N PHE A 31 8.43 9.78 4.79
CA PHE A 31 8.96 10.95 4.08
C PHE A 31 9.85 10.56 2.89
N LEU A 32 10.73 9.56 3.08
CA LEU A 32 11.67 9.10 2.06
C LEU A 32 10.95 8.33 0.94
N ILE A 33 10.00 7.48 1.29
CA ILE A 33 9.36 6.53 0.37
C ILE A 33 8.12 7.13 -0.32
N ALA A 34 7.49 8.16 0.27
CA ALA A 34 6.25 8.74 -0.24
C ALA A 34 6.28 9.11 -1.74
N PRO A 35 7.31 9.80 -2.28
CA PRO A 35 7.29 10.18 -3.70
C PRO A 35 7.36 8.99 -4.66
N ALA A 36 8.04 7.91 -4.27
CA ALA A 36 8.10 6.69 -5.07
C ALA A 36 6.76 5.93 -5.00
N LEU A 37 6.17 5.83 -3.81
CA LEU A 37 4.90 5.12 -3.61
C LEU A 37 3.72 5.86 -4.24
N ALA A 38 3.73 7.20 -4.21
CA ALA A 38 2.71 8.03 -4.87
C ALA A 38 2.71 7.83 -6.39
N ARG A 39 3.89 7.76 -7.02
CA ARG A 39 3.99 7.45 -8.46
C ARG A 39 3.43 6.07 -8.79
N ARG A 40 3.73 5.06 -7.96
CA ARG A 40 3.14 3.71 -8.12
C ARG A 40 1.63 3.74 -7.94
N ALA A 41 1.11 4.46 -6.94
CA ALA A 41 -0.32 4.62 -6.72
C ALA A 41 -1.03 5.25 -7.92
N ALA A 42 -0.45 6.30 -8.50
CA ALA A 42 -0.98 6.95 -9.70
C ALA A 42 -0.98 5.99 -10.91
N ALA A 43 0.10 5.24 -11.12
CA ALA A 43 0.18 4.23 -12.18
C ALA A 43 -0.86 3.11 -11.99
N VAL A 44 -1.14 2.70 -10.75
CA VAL A 44 -2.21 1.73 -10.46
C VAL A 44 -3.59 2.32 -10.79
N LEU A 45 -3.84 3.60 -10.49
CA LEU A 45 -5.15 4.23 -10.66
C LEU A 45 -5.46 4.64 -12.10
N LEU A 46 -4.44 5.12 -12.84
CA LEU A 46 -4.61 5.73 -14.16
C LEU A 46 -4.28 4.76 -15.30
N GLU A 47 -3.40 3.80 -15.05
CA GLU A 47 -2.86 2.90 -16.08
C GLU A 47 -3.15 1.42 -15.75
N ASP A 48 -3.90 1.13 -14.68
CA ASP A 48 -4.16 -0.22 -14.16
C ASP A 48 -2.89 -1.09 -14.03
N ARG A 49 -1.75 -0.45 -13.70
CA ARG A 49 -0.47 -1.14 -13.48
C ARG A 49 -0.50 -1.99 -12.20
N HIS A 50 0.19 -3.12 -12.21
CA HIS A 50 0.33 -4.01 -11.05
C HIS A 50 1.79 -4.08 -10.58
N PHE A 51 2.00 -3.98 -9.26
CA PHE A 51 3.32 -3.99 -8.62
C PHE A 51 3.35 -5.03 -7.49
N PRO A 52 3.80 -6.28 -7.75
CA PRO A 52 3.70 -7.39 -6.78
C PRO A 52 4.53 -7.17 -5.51
N GLU A 53 5.54 -6.29 -5.53
CA GLU A 53 6.39 -6.03 -4.35
C GLU A 53 5.68 -5.22 -3.27
N VAL A 54 4.59 -4.53 -3.65
CA VAL A 54 3.83 -3.65 -2.75
C VAL A 54 2.33 -3.97 -2.77
N MET A 55 1.87 -4.82 -3.68
CA MET A 55 0.49 -5.26 -3.78
C MET A 55 0.42 -6.74 -3.41
N ASP A 56 -0.45 -7.08 -2.45
CA ASP A 56 -0.70 -8.49 -2.14
C ASP A 56 -1.38 -9.19 -3.33
N GLU A 57 -0.95 -10.42 -3.65
CA GLU A 57 -1.54 -11.24 -4.73
C GLU A 57 -3.03 -11.54 -4.48
N ASP A 58 -3.46 -11.61 -3.22
CA ASP A 58 -4.80 -12.06 -2.87
C ASP A 58 -5.50 -11.14 -1.86
N SER A 59 -6.06 -10.04 -2.37
CA SER A 59 -6.90 -9.10 -1.61
C SER A 59 -8.13 -9.77 -0.95
N ARG A 60 -8.49 -11.01 -1.36
CA ARG A 60 -9.66 -11.74 -0.87
C ARG A 60 -9.39 -12.60 0.37
N GLN A 61 -8.16 -13.07 0.59
CA GLN A 61 -7.88 -14.08 1.62
C GLN A 61 -7.85 -13.54 3.06
N ARG A 62 -7.71 -12.24 3.27
CA ARG A 62 -7.55 -11.66 4.62
C ARG A 62 -8.86 -11.44 5.40
N ARG A 63 -9.98 -12.03 4.94
CA ARG A 63 -11.28 -12.00 5.64
C ARG A 63 -11.45 -13.16 6.64
N LEU A 64 -10.50 -14.10 6.71
CA LEU A 64 -10.64 -15.33 7.51
C LEU A 64 -9.68 -15.42 8.72
N ALA A 65 -9.09 -14.33 9.17
CA ALA A 65 -8.28 -14.30 10.39
C ALA A 65 -8.83 -13.27 11.39
#